data_AF-A0A0A9Y703-F1
#
_entry.id   AF-A0A0A9Y703-F1
#
_cell.length_a   1.000
_cell.length_b   1.000
_cell.length_c   1.000
_cell.angle_alpha   90.00
_cell.angle_beta   90.00
_cell.angle_gamma   90.00
#
_symmetry.space_group_name_H-M   'P 1'
#
loop_
_entity.id
_entity.type
_entity.pdbx_description
1 polymer ?
#
loop_
_entity_poly.entity_id
_entity_poly.type
_entity_poly.pdbx_seq_one_letter_code
_entity_poly.pdbx_strand_id
1 'polypeptide(L)'
;MGLTKQVVASLDKKNIQRLTKTFLTLSLSDVASRVQLSSPAQAERYILNMIEEGEIFATINQKDGMVVFNDDPEKYNSPDMLCKLEDEMALTIDLDQRLQKMEEEILVNPQYVKKACGAPEEELAPAQGSKISYLM
;
A
#
# COMPACT_ATOMS: atom_id res chain seq x y z
N MET A 1 -18.25 -9.73 6.72
CA MET A 1 -18.37 -8.92 5.48
C MET A 1 -17.54 -9.57 4.38
N GLY A 2 -17.95 -9.50 3.12
CA GLY A 2 -17.16 -10.01 1.99
C GLY A 2 -16.32 -8.92 1.33
N LEU A 3 -15.23 -9.29 0.65
CA LEU A 3 -14.30 -8.37 -0.02
C LEU A 3 -15.01 -7.42 -0.99
N THR A 4 -16.01 -7.90 -1.74
CA THR A 4 -16.78 -7.07 -2.67
C THR A 4 -17.52 -5.92 -1.97
N LYS A 5 -18.05 -6.16 -0.76
CA LYS A 5 -18.72 -5.10 0.02
C LYS A 5 -17.73 -4.09 0.58
N GLN A 6 -16.51 -4.52 0.91
CA GLN A 6 -15.44 -3.63 1.34
C GLN A 6 -14.96 -2.72 0.20
N VAL A 7 -14.89 -3.24 -1.04
CA VAL A 7 -14.52 -2.43 -2.22
C VAL A 7 -15.56 -1.34 -2.51
N VAL A 8 -16.85 -1.63 -2.34
CA VAL A 8 -17.90 -0.60 -2.49
C VAL A 8 -17.75 0.48 -1.41
N ALA A 9 -17.53 0.08 -0.15
CA ALA A 9 -17.31 1.04 0.93
C ALA A 9 -16.04 1.88 0.73
N SER A 10 -14.97 1.29 0.20
CA SER A 10 -13.72 2.03 -0.09
C SER A 10 -13.86 2.98 -1.28
N LEU A 11 -14.77 2.71 -2.22
CA LEU A 11 -15.11 3.63 -3.30
C LEU A 11 -15.75 4.92 -2.74
N ASP A 12 -16.68 4.79 -1.80
CA ASP A 12 -17.32 5.95 -1.15
C ASP A 12 -16.29 6.80 -0.41
N LYS A 13 -15.41 6.14 0.36
CA LYS A 13 -14.28 6.79 1.05
C LYS A 13 -13.37 7.54 0.09
N LYS A 14 -12.99 6.90 -1.02
CA LYS A 14 -12.16 7.52 -2.07
C LYS A 14 -12.84 8.72 -2.72
N ASN A 15 -14.15 8.67 -2.92
CA ASN A 15 -14.90 9.79 -3.47
C ASN A 15 -14.91 10.98 -2.50
N ILE A 16 -15.09 10.74 -1.20
CA ILE A 16 -15.00 11.78 -0.15
C ILE A 16 -13.59 12.37 -0.10
N GLN A 17 -12.54 11.55 -0.13
CA GLN A 17 -11.15 12.02 -0.21
C GLN A 17 -10.86 12.87 -1.44
N ARG A 18 -11.59 12.67 -2.55
CA ARG A 18 -11.44 13.54 -3.72
C ARG A 18 -12.02 14.93 -3.48
N LEU A 19 -13.07 15.04 -2.67
CA LEU A 19 -13.70 16.33 -2.34
C LEU A 19 -12.76 17.19 -1.49
N THR A 20 -11.95 16.60 -0.61
CA THR A 20 -10.99 17.35 0.22
C THR A 20 -9.93 18.07 -0.61
N LYS A 21 -9.63 17.56 -1.82
CA LYS A 21 -8.65 18.17 -2.75
C LYS A 21 -9.19 19.38 -3.52
N THR A 22 -10.50 19.51 -3.63
CA THR A 22 -11.13 20.56 -4.47
C THR A 22 -11.98 21.54 -3.68
N PHE A 23 -12.35 21.19 -2.44
CA PHE A 23 -13.22 21.99 -1.59
C PHE A 23 -12.59 22.18 -0.21
N LEU A 24 -12.58 23.42 0.27
CA LEU A 24 -12.26 23.74 1.66
C LEU A 24 -13.50 23.53 2.56
N THR A 25 -14.68 23.92 2.08
CA THR A 25 -15.95 23.76 2.81
C THR A 25 -17.02 23.27 1.85
N LEU A 26 -17.82 22.29 2.27
CA LEU A 26 -18.91 21.74 1.48
C LEU A 26 -20.12 21.37 2.36
N SER A 27 -21.34 21.52 1.84
CA SER A 27 -22.55 21.11 2.56
C SER A 27 -22.67 19.58 2.64
N LEU A 28 -23.22 19.05 3.73
CA LEU A 28 -23.47 17.60 3.90
C LEU A 28 -24.41 17.05 2.81
N SER A 29 -25.36 17.86 2.34
CA SER A 29 -26.23 17.52 1.20
C SER A 29 -25.47 17.39 -0.10
N ASP A 30 -24.51 18.27 -0.36
CA ASP A 30 -23.68 18.22 -1.55
C ASP A 30 -22.69 17.07 -1.52
N VAL A 31 -22.15 16.74 -0.33
CA VAL A 31 -21.33 15.53 -0.16
C VAL A 31 -22.17 14.29 -0.50
N ALA A 32 -23.37 14.17 0.08
CA ALA A 32 -24.25 13.04 -0.17
C ALA A 32 -24.59 12.90 -1.67
N SER A 33 -24.87 14.02 -2.34
CA SER A 33 -25.22 14.03 -3.76
C SER A 33 -24.04 13.63 -4.66
N ARG A 34 -22.81 14.07 -4.34
CA ARG A 34 -21.62 13.75 -5.13
C ARG A 34 -21.09 12.33 -4.91
N VAL A 35 -21.27 11.79 -3.70
CA VAL A 35 -20.83 10.44 -3.32
C VAL A 35 -21.95 9.40 -3.54
N GLN A 36 -23.15 9.85 -3.96
CA GLN A 36 -24.34 9.01 -4.17
C GLN A 36 -24.81 8.30 -2.89
N LEU A 37 -24.67 8.98 -1.75
CA LEU A 37 -25.21 8.52 -0.47
C LEU A 37 -26.70 8.87 -0.38
N SER A 38 -27.44 8.04 0.33
CA SER A 38 -28.90 8.15 0.42
C SER A 38 -29.39 9.37 1.21
N SER A 39 -28.58 9.90 2.14
CA SER A 39 -28.96 11.06 2.95
C SER A 39 -27.76 11.85 3.47
N PRO A 40 -27.93 13.14 3.82
CA PRO A 40 -26.92 13.95 4.49
C PRO A 40 -26.45 13.35 5.83
N ALA A 41 -27.36 12.70 6.57
CA ALA A 41 -27.03 12.03 7.83
C ALA A 41 -26.14 10.80 7.61
N GLN A 42 -26.29 10.10 6.48
CA GLN A 42 -25.38 9.04 6.10
C GLN A 42 -23.99 9.60 5.76
N ALA A 43 -23.93 10.71 5.03
CA ALA A 43 -22.66 11.40 4.73
C ALA A 43 -21.95 11.84 6.01
N GLU A 44 -22.68 12.39 6.98
CA GLU A 44 -22.13 12.78 8.29
C GLU A 44 -21.49 11.59 9.01
N ARG A 45 -22.18 10.46 9.10
CA ARG A 45 -21.63 9.24 9.69
C ARG A 45 -20.38 8.73 8.98
N TYR A 46 -20.38 8.75 7.65
CA TYR A 46 -19.20 8.33 6.88
C TYR A 46 -18.01 9.23 7.16
N ILE A 47 -18.21 10.54 7.12
CA ILE A 47 -17.16 11.52 7.39
C ILE A 47 -16.64 11.37 8.82
N LEU A 48 -17.53 11.17 9.80
CA LEU A 48 -17.14 10.96 11.19
C LEU A 48 -16.27 9.71 11.36
N ASN A 49 -16.67 8.58 10.76
CA ASN A 49 -15.86 7.36 10.78
C ASN A 49 -14.50 7.57 10.10
N MET A 50 -14.46 8.30 8.97
CA MET A 50 -13.21 8.59 8.27
C MET A 50 -12.28 9.51 9.08
N ILE A 51 -12.82 10.41 9.90
CA ILE A 51 -12.03 11.23 10.83
C ILE A 51 -11.48 10.34 11.96
N GLU A 52 -12.30 9.46 12.54
CA GLU A 52 -11.87 8.53 13.60
C GLU A 52 -10.79 7.56 13.14
N GLU A 53 -10.88 7.07 11.90
CA GLU A 53 -9.88 6.19 11.29
C GLU A 53 -8.64 6.94 10.79
N GLY A 54 -8.63 8.28 10.81
CA GLY A 54 -7.52 9.10 10.33
C GLY A 54 -7.38 9.14 8.79
N GLU A 55 -8.45 8.82 8.05
CA GLU A 55 -8.45 8.80 6.58
C GLU A 55 -8.62 10.20 5.97
N ILE A 56 -9.24 11.14 6.72
CA ILE A 56 -9.39 12.55 6.36
C ILE A 56 -9.28 13.43 7.60
N PHE A 57 -8.87 14.69 7.39
CA PHE A 57 -8.92 15.72 8.40
C PHE A 57 -10.06 16.68 8.07
N ALA A 58 -11.09 16.69 8.89
CA ALA A 58 -12.26 17.52 8.66
C ALA A 58 -12.99 17.85 9.97
N THR A 59 -13.71 18.96 9.97
CA THR A 59 -14.58 19.39 11.06
C THR A 59 -16.02 19.52 10.57
N ILE A 60 -16.95 18.91 11.30
CA ILE A 60 -18.38 18.95 10.96
C ILE A 60 -19.05 20.06 11.78
N ASN A 61 -19.72 20.99 11.11
CA ASN A 61 -20.59 21.98 11.74
C ASN A 61 -22.05 21.59 11.53
N GLN A 62 -22.63 20.93 12.54
CA GLN A 62 -24.02 20.48 12.51
C GLN A 62 -25.05 21.63 12.48
N LYS A 63 -24.71 22.82 12.99
CA LYS A 63 -25.64 23.96 12.98
C LYS A 63 -25.88 24.47 11.56
N ASP A 64 -24.82 24.55 10.77
CA ASP A 64 -24.85 25.06 9.40
C ASP A 64 -24.98 23.92 8.35
N GLY A 65 -24.88 22.65 8.78
CA GLY A 65 -24.92 21.50 7.89
C GLY A 65 -23.72 21.41 6.95
N MET A 66 -22.57 21.93 7.37
CA MET A 66 -21.36 22.09 6.56
C MET A 66 -20.20 21.25 7.11
N VAL A 67 -19.34 20.80 6.21
CA VAL A 67 -18.08 20.10 6.51
C VAL A 67 -16.94 20.99 6.03
N VAL A 68 -16.03 21.29 6.94
CA VAL A 68 -14.78 21.99 6.63
C VAL A 68 -13.69 20.93 6.51
N PHE A 69 -13.07 20.83 5.35
CA PHE A 69 -11.92 19.97 5.13
C PHE A 69 -10.65 20.73 5.53
N ASN A 70 -9.84 20.08 6.35
CA ASN A 70 -8.57 20.57 6.83
C ASN A 70 -7.44 19.79 6.15
N ASP A 71 -6.27 20.40 6.04
CA ASP A 71 -5.05 19.68 5.66
C ASP A 71 -4.52 18.85 6.84
N ASP A 72 -3.59 17.96 6.53
CA ASP A 72 -2.91 17.12 7.51
C ASP A 72 -2.31 17.97 8.65
N PRO A 73 -2.67 17.72 9.92
CA PRO A 73 -2.12 18.43 11.06
C PRO A 73 -0.65 18.08 11.34
N GLU A 74 -0.10 17.05 10.71
CA GLU A 74 1.30 16.64 10.88
C GLU A 74 2.27 17.73 10.38
N LYS A 75 3.10 18.23 11.31
CA LYS A 75 4.08 19.29 11.05
C LYS A 75 5.52 18.77 10.95
N TYR A 76 5.72 17.45 11.08
CA TYR A 76 7.02 16.79 10.99
C TYR A 76 8.08 17.34 11.97
N ASN A 77 7.65 17.95 13.07
CA ASN A 77 8.52 18.61 14.04
C ASN A 77 8.43 18.00 15.44
N SER A 78 7.77 16.85 15.56
CA SER A 78 7.65 16.10 16.81
C SER A 78 8.84 15.15 17.00
N PRO A 79 9.27 14.91 18.25
CA PRO A 79 10.25 13.88 18.54
C PRO A 79 9.77 12.48 18.13
N ASP A 80 8.46 12.23 18.17
CA ASP A 80 7.85 10.97 17.71
C ASP A 80 8.08 10.71 16.22
N MET A 81 8.00 11.76 15.39
CA MET A 81 8.30 11.64 13.95
C MET A 81 9.79 11.35 13.71
N LEU A 82 10.66 11.86 14.58
CA LEU A 82 12.10 11.60 14.52
C LEU A 82 12.38 10.12 14.83
N CYS A 83 11.76 9.56 15.88
CA CYS A 83 11.87 8.13 16.18
C CYS A 83 11.34 7.25 15.04
N LYS A 84 10.19 7.59 14.44
CA LYS A 84 9.68 6.87 13.26
C LYS A 84 10.68 6.87 12.10
N LEU A 85 11.36 7.99 11.88
CA LEU A 85 12.37 8.11 10.84
C LEU A 85 13.61 7.26 11.13
N GLU A 86 14.06 7.24 12.40
CA GLU A 86 15.16 6.37 12.83
C GLU A 86 14.81 4.89 12.66
N ASP A 87 13.59 4.48 12.99
CA ASP A 87 13.11 3.10 12.81
C ASP A 87 13.09 2.71 11.33
N GLU A 88 12.53 3.56 10.45
CA GLU A 88 12.50 3.33 9.00
C GLU A 88 13.92 3.29 8.39
N MET A 89 14.83 4.13 8.89
CA MET A 89 16.25 4.08 8.50
C MET A 89 16.89 2.76 8.92
N ALA A 90 16.65 2.29 10.15
CA ALA A 90 17.17 1.03 10.64
C ALA A 90 16.65 -0.17 9.81
N LEU A 91 15.37 -0.16 9.45
CA LEU A 91 14.78 -1.17 8.55
C LEU A 91 15.44 -1.16 7.17
N THR A 92 15.71 0.03 6.62
CA THR A 92 16.37 0.17 5.31
C THR A 92 17.80 -0.35 5.37
N ILE A 93 18.53 -0.08 6.44
CA ILE A 93 19.90 -0.58 6.64
C ILE A 93 19.91 -2.11 6.77
N ASP A 94 18.98 -2.70 7.53
CA ASP A 94 18.86 -4.16 7.65
C ASP A 94 18.57 -4.81 6.29
N LEU A 95 17.69 -4.19 5.49
CA LEU A 95 17.40 -4.66 4.14
C LEU A 95 18.64 -4.58 3.23
N ASP A 96 19.40 -3.49 3.30
CA ASP A 96 20.65 -3.31 2.53
C ASP A 96 21.68 -4.37 2.89
N GLN A 97 21.87 -4.66 4.19
CA GLN A 97 22.77 -5.72 4.65
C GLN A 97 22.36 -7.10 4.13
N ARG A 98 21.05 -7.39 4.10
CA ARG A 98 20.53 -8.63 3.52
C ARG A 98 20.78 -8.71 2.02
N LEU A 99 20.62 -7.59 1.30
CA LEU A 99 20.92 -7.52 -0.12
C LEU A 99 22.40 -7.75 -0.40
N GLN A 100 23.30 -7.12 0.36
CA GLN A 100 24.75 -7.32 0.24
C GLN A 100 25.14 -8.78 0.48
N LYS A 101 24.58 -9.41 1.53
CA LYS A 101 24.81 -10.83 1.79
C LYS A 101 24.32 -11.73 0.65
N MET A 102 23.15 -11.43 0.09
CA MET A 102 22.62 -12.17 -1.06
C MET A 102 23.50 -11.96 -2.30
N GLU A 103 24.04 -10.75 -2.51
CA GLU A 103 24.98 -10.45 -3.59
C GLU A 103 26.28 -11.24 -3.42
N GLU A 104 26.85 -11.29 -2.21
CA GLU A 104 28.02 -12.11 -1.90
C GLU A 104 27.75 -13.59 -2.19
N GLU A 105 26.61 -14.13 -1.77
CA GLU A 105 26.20 -15.51 -2.03
C GLU A 105 26.07 -15.82 -3.54
N ILE A 106 25.60 -14.85 -4.34
CA ILE A 106 25.51 -14.97 -5.80
C ILE A 106 26.90 -14.92 -6.44
N LEU A 107 27.77 -14.01 -5.98
CA LEU A 107 29.13 -13.85 -6.52
C LEU A 107 29.99 -15.10 -6.29
N VAL A 108 29.81 -15.80 -5.17
CA VAL A 108 30.53 -17.06 -4.90
C VAL A 108 29.82 -18.29 -5.49
N ASN A 109 28.63 -18.13 -6.08
CA ASN A 109 27.88 -19.25 -6.63
C ASN A 109 28.57 -19.81 -7.89
N PRO A 110 29.04 -21.06 -7.87
CA PRO A 110 29.83 -21.63 -8.96
C PRO A 110 29.06 -21.76 -10.28
N GLN A 111 27.73 -21.91 -10.23
CA GLN A 111 26.89 -21.94 -11.44
C GLN A 111 26.79 -20.54 -12.08
N TYR A 112 26.71 -19.50 -11.24
CA TYR A 112 26.70 -18.11 -11.70
C TYR A 112 28.06 -17.70 -12.25
N VAL A 113 29.15 -18.00 -11.53
CA VAL A 113 30.53 -17.70 -11.96
C VAL A 113 30.87 -18.40 -13.27
N LYS A 114 30.51 -19.68 -13.45
CA LYS A 114 30.74 -20.40 -14.72
C LYS A 114 30.03 -19.75 -15.91
N LYS A 115 28.78 -19.31 -15.71
CA LYS A 115 28.00 -18.61 -16.75
C LYS A 115 28.52 -17.19 -17.00
N ALA A 116 28.93 -16.46 -15.97
CA ALA A 116 29.44 -15.10 -16.08
C ALA A 116 30.85 -15.03 -16.71
N CYS A 117 31.72 -16.00 -16.42
CA CYS A 117 33.05 -16.10 -17.02
C CYS A 117 33.07 -16.68 -18.44
N GLY A 118 31.91 -17.00 -19.03
CA GLY A 118 31.81 -17.47 -20.41
C GLY A 118 32.46 -18.84 -20.67
N ALA A 119 32.52 -19.71 -19.67
CA ALA A 119 32.96 -21.09 -19.90
C ALA A 119 31.91 -21.81 -20.76
N PRO A 120 32.29 -22.49 -21.85
CA PRO A 120 31.33 -23.17 -22.72
C PRO A 120 30.58 -24.24 -21.92
N GLU A 121 29.29 -24.38 -22.21
CA GLU A 121 28.39 -25.38 -21.62
C GLU A 121 28.86 -26.80 -21.99
N GLU A 122 29.86 -27.33 -21.28
CA GLU A 122 30.17 -28.77 -21.35
C GLU A 122 29.13 -29.55 -20.55
N GLU A 123 28.06 -29.89 -21.27
CA GLU A 123 27.37 -31.19 -21.27
C GLU A 123 27.26 -31.89 -19.90
N LEU A 124 26.29 -31.45 -19.09
CA LEU A 124 25.77 -32.30 -18.02
C LEU A 124 24.97 -33.46 -18.63
N ALA A 125 25.66 -34.58 -18.85
CA ALA A 125 25.05 -35.85 -19.21
C ALA A 125 23.91 -36.23 -18.23
N PRO A 126 22.74 -36.67 -18.71
CA PRO A 126 21.65 -37.07 -17.83
C PRO A 126 21.97 -38.40 -17.14
N ALA A 127 21.78 -38.42 -15.83
CA ALA A 127 21.84 -39.63 -15.02
C ALA A 127 20.87 -40.69 -15.56
N GLN A 128 21.40 -41.90 -15.71
CA GLN A 128 20.71 -43.09 -16.20
C GLN A 128 19.45 -43.40 -15.37
N GLY A 129 18.33 -43.57 -16.05
CA GLY A 129 17.06 -44.02 -15.46
C GLY A 129 16.27 -44.90 -16.43
N SER A 130 16.37 -46.21 -16.22
CA SER A 130 15.44 -47.28 -16.64
C SER A 130 15.19 -47.54 -18.13
N LYS A 131 15.82 -48.62 -18.62
CA LYS A 131 15.40 -49.36 -19.81
C LYS A 131 13.95 -49.83 -19.67
N ILE A 132 13.07 -49.45 -20.59
CA ILE A 132 11.88 -50.25 -20.93
C ILE A 132 12.04 -50.66 -22.38
N SER A 133 12.36 -51.94 -22.56
CA SER A 133 12.28 -52.67 -23.81
C SER A 133 10.82 -52.91 -24.16
N TYR A 134 10.42 -52.55 -25.38
CA TYR A 134 9.38 -53.27 -26.10
C TYR A 134 9.85 -53.50 -27.52
N LEU A 135 10.01 -54.78 -27.86
CA LEU A 135 10.32 -55.27 -29.19
C LEU A 135 9.11 -56.09 -29.63
N MET A 136 8.68 -55.80 -30.87
CA MET A 136 7.62 -56.42 -31.67
C MET A 136 6.19 -55.87 -31.50
#